data_AF-A0A0E3JHV0-F1
#
_entry.id   AF-A0A0E3JHV0-F1
#
_cell.length_a   1.000
_cell.length_b   1.000
_cell.length_c   1.000
_cell.angle_alpha   90.00
_cell.angle_beta   90.00
_cell.angle_gamma   90.00
#
_symmetry.space_group_name_H-M   'P 1'
#
loop_
_entity.id
_entity.type
_entity.pdbx_description
1 polymer ?
#
loop_
_entity_poly.entity_id
_entity_poly.type
_entity_poly.pdbx_seq_one_letter_code
_entity_poly.pdbx_strand_id
1 'polypeptide(L)'
;MLQSDPDVWERAAALADEVVAGVREGRPAEWLEEVLGSALLDAMRRERERCAAIADGRAELWLANEERMSSGAWPASAAADARERRKEALVIADALRADVPLPPPV
;
A
#
# COMPACT_ATOMS: atom_id res chain seq x y z
N MET A 1 3.36 7.34 20.89
CA MET A 1 3.14 5.95 21.37
C MET A 1 3.06 5.08 20.14
N LEU A 2 4.07 4.24 19.90
CA LEU A 2 3.96 3.15 18.93
C LEU A 2 2.97 2.15 19.53
N GLN A 3 1.70 2.20 19.12
CA GLN A 3 0.80 1.09 19.36
C GLN A 3 1.38 -0.08 18.59
N SER A 4 2.00 -1.01 19.31
CA SER A 4 2.38 -2.31 18.78
C SER A 4 1.07 -2.97 18.32
N ASP A 5 0.88 -3.00 17.01
CA ASP A 5 -0.31 -3.57 16.36
C ASP A 5 -0.40 -5.03 16.81
N PRO A 6 -1.43 -5.47 17.55
CA PRO A 6 -1.56 -6.86 18.01
C PRO A 6 -1.46 -7.87 16.85
N ASP A 7 -1.87 -7.44 15.66
CA ASP A 7 -1.69 -8.13 14.38
C ASP A 7 -0.23 -8.47 14.05
N VAL A 8 0.74 -7.65 14.47
CA VAL A 8 2.17 -7.90 14.18
C VAL A 8 2.70 -9.06 15.01
N TRP A 9 2.29 -9.15 16.28
CA TRP A 9 2.72 -10.23 17.17
C TRP A 9 2.12 -11.56 16.77
N GLU A 10 0.84 -11.58 16.40
CA GLU A 10 0.16 -12.79 15.95
C GLU A 10 0.75 -13.30 14.63
N ARG A 11 1.04 -12.40 13.67
CA ARG A 11 1.75 -12.75 12.43
C ARG A 11 3.17 -13.24 12.67
N ALA A 12 3.91 -12.62 13.59
CA ALA A 12 5.26 -13.04 13.92
C ALA A 12 5.28 -14.44 14.59
N ALA A 13 4.29 -14.74 15.43
CA ALA A 13 4.13 -16.06 16.02
C ALA A 13 3.79 -17.13 14.97
N ALA A 14 2.83 -16.84 14.07
CA ALA A 14 2.50 -17.74 12.96
C ALA A 14 3.71 -18.01 12.06
N LEU A 15 4.47 -16.97 11.71
CA LEU A 15 5.69 -17.10 10.92
C LEU A 15 6.73 -17.99 11.62
N ALA A 16 6.89 -17.85 12.94
CA ALA A 16 7.82 -18.67 13.71
C ALA A 16 7.39 -20.16 13.75
N ASP A 17 6.10 -20.44 13.86
CA ASP A 17 5.57 -21.80 13.82
C ASP A 17 5.79 -22.46 12.46
N GLU A 18 5.59 -21.71 11.39
CA GLU A 18 5.88 -22.17 10.04
C GLU A 18 7.40 -22.47 9.91
N VAL A 19 8.29 -21.56 10.36
CA VAL A 19 9.77 -21.77 10.33
C VAL A 19 10.18 -23.06 11.04
N VAL A 20 9.56 -23.36 12.18
CA VAL A 20 9.83 -24.60 12.92
C VAL A 20 9.38 -25.83 12.14
N ALA A 21 8.29 -25.75 11.36
CA ALA A 21 7.84 -26.85 10.50
C ALA A 21 8.86 -27.14 9.39
N GLY A 22 9.34 -26.12 8.68
CA GLY A 22 10.35 -26.28 7.62
C GLY A 22 11.68 -26.87 8.10
N VAL A 23 12.10 -26.49 9.33
CA VAL A 23 13.29 -27.09 9.96
C VAL A 23 13.11 -28.58 10.22
N ARG A 24 11.91 -29.02 10.63
CA ARG A 24 11.61 -30.44 10.89
C ARG A 24 11.58 -31.29 9.61
N GLU A 25 11.31 -30.67 8.47
CA GLU A 25 11.28 -31.33 7.16
C GLU A 25 12.67 -31.48 6.52
N GLY A 26 13.72 -30.96 7.16
CA GLY A 26 15.11 -31.13 6.70
C GLY A 26 15.51 -30.25 5.51
N ARG A 27 14.67 -29.30 5.12
CA ARG A 27 14.93 -28.31 4.05
C ARG A 27 14.84 -26.86 4.57
N PRO A 28 15.53 -26.52 5.67
CA PRO A 28 15.30 -25.25 6.36
C PRO A 28 15.61 -24.01 5.52
N ALA A 29 16.59 -24.05 4.61
CA ALA A 29 16.98 -22.88 3.83
C ALA A 29 15.95 -22.51 2.74
N GLU A 30 15.59 -23.47 1.89
CA GLU A 30 14.63 -23.29 0.79
C GLU A 30 13.25 -22.91 1.34
N TRP A 31 12.84 -23.56 2.42
CA TRP A 31 11.58 -23.30 3.08
C TRP A 31 11.56 -21.89 3.73
N LEU A 32 12.68 -21.47 4.36
CA LEU A 32 12.81 -20.12 4.93
C LEU A 32 12.75 -19.04 3.84
N GLU A 33 13.34 -19.29 2.67
CA GLU A 33 13.26 -18.39 1.52
C GLU A 33 11.83 -18.26 0.99
N GLU A 34 11.09 -19.37 0.88
CA GLU A 34 9.68 -19.36 0.47
C GLU A 34 8.82 -18.54 1.44
N VAL A 35 8.97 -18.76 2.75
CA VAL A 35 8.13 -18.11 3.76
C VAL A 35 8.51 -16.65 3.99
N LEU A 36 9.80 -16.31 4.07
CA LEU A 36 10.22 -14.92 4.15
C LEU A 36 9.91 -14.16 2.85
N GLY A 37 10.06 -14.80 1.70
CA GLY A 37 9.69 -14.24 0.40
C GLY A 37 8.19 -13.94 0.32
N SER A 38 7.36 -14.90 0.69
CA SER A 38 5.89 -14.74 0.75
C SER A 38 5.48 -13.62 1.72
N ALA A 39 6.01 -13.63 2.94
CA ALA A 39 5.72 -12.61 3.96
C ALA A 39 6.15 -11.20 3.51
N LEU A 40 7.29 -11.08 2.85
CA LEU A 40 7.76 -9.80 2.31
C LEU A 40 6.86 -9.29 1.19
N LEU A 41 6.46 -10.16 0.26
CA LEU A 41 5.55 -9.80 -0.84
C LEU A 41 4.19 -9.34 -0.30
N ASP A 42 3.65 -10.02 0.71
CA ASP A 42 2.40 -9.62 1.36
C ASP A 42 2.53 -8.30 2.11
N ALA A 43 3.65 -8.06 2.80
CA ALA A 43 3.92 -6.78 3.44
C ALA A 43 4.00 -5.63 2.41
N MET A 44 4.68 -5.86 1.29
CA MET A 44 4.76 -4.90 0.18
C MET A 44 3.39 -4.64 -0.44
N ARG A 45 2.54 -5.66 -0.61
CA ARG A 45 1.17 -5.50 -1.12
C ARG A 45 0.33 -4.62 -0.18
N ARG A 46 0.35 -4.91 1.12
CA ARG A 46 -0.39 -4.13 2.14
C ARG A 46 0.07 -2.67 2.19
N GLU A 47 1.38 -2.42 2.11
CA GLU A 47 1.91 -1.06 2.13
C GLU A 47 1.56 -0.28 0.85
N ARG A 48 1.58 -0.97 -0.30
CA ARG A 48 1.13 -0.43 -1.57
C ARG A 48 -0.37 -0.05 -1.54
N GLU A 49 -1.22 -0.90 -0.96
CA GLU A 49 -2.64 -0.60 -0.75
C GLU A 49 -2.86 0.61 0.17
N ARG A 50 -2.10 0.71 1.27
CA ARG A 50 -2.13 1.88 2.16
C ARG A 50 -1.74 3.16 1.43
N CYS A 51 -0.66 3.12 0.64
CA CYS A 51 -0.25 4.25 -0.19
C CYS A 51 -1.34 4.65 -1.19
N ALA A 52 -2.00 3.68 -1.81
CA ALA A 52 -3.11 3.93 -2.74
C ALA A 52 -4.30 4.61 -2.03
N ALA A 53 -4.68 4.13 -0.84
CA ALA A 53 -5.75 4.73 -0.04
C ALA A 53 -5.42 6.19 0.37
N ILE A 54 -4.16 6.49 0.71
CA ILE A 54 -3.71 7.86 1.00
C ILE A 54 -3.82 8.73 -0.27
N ALA A 55 -3.43 8.21 -1.43
CA ALA A 55 -3.51 8.93 -2.70
C ALA A 55 -4.97 9.24 -3.09
N ASP A 56 -5.89 8.29 -2.91
CA ASP A 56 -7.34 8.52 -3.07
C ASP A 56 -7.85 9.61 -2.13
N GLY A 57 -7.53 9.53 -0.84
CA GLY A 57 -7.93 10.55 0.13
C GLY A 57 -7.43 11.93 -0.25
N ARG A 58 -6.23 12.03 -0.84
CA ARG A 58 -5.73 13.30 -1.41
C ARG A 58 -6.53 13.76 -2.62
N ALA A 59 -6.95 12.85 -3.50
CA ALA A 59 -7.80 13.18 -4.64
C ALA A 59 -9.16 13.73 -4.18
N GLU A 60 -9.77 13.14 -3.16
CA GLU A 60 -11.02 13.63 -2.55
C GLU A 60 -10.87 15.02 -1.93
N LEU A 61 -9.78 15.26 -1.20
CA LEU A 61 -9.47 16.58 -0.64
C LEU A 61 -9.34 17.65 -1.74
N TRP A 62 -8.67 17.30 -2.85
CA TRP A 62 -8.54 18.23 -3.98
C TRP A 62 -9.84 18.46 -4.73
N LEU A 63 -10.71 17.45 -4.83
CA LEU A 63 -12.08 17.62 -5.33
C LEU A 63 -12.86 18.62 -4.48
N ALA A 64 -12.85 18.46 -3.15
CA ALA A 64 -13.53 19.38 -2.25
C ALA A 64 -12.95 20.80 -2.29
N ASN A 65 -11.64 20.94 -2.53
CA ASN A 65 -11.00 22.24 -2.75
C ASN A 65 -11.42 22.85 -4.10
N GLU A 66 -11.44 22.06 -5.18
CA GLU A 66 -11.88 22.48 -6.51
C GLU A 66 -13.32 23.03 -6.45
N GLU A 67 -14.24 22.31 -5.81
CA GLU A 67 -15.63 22.72 -5.65
C GLU A 67 -15.77 24.03 -4.88
N ARG A 68 -15.03 24.18 -3.78
CA ARG A 68 -15.03 25.39 -2.95
C ARG A 68 -14.45 26.60 -3.69
N MET A 69 -13.36 26.39 -4.43
CA MET A 69 -12.71 27.46 -5.19
C MET A 69 -13.56 27.88 -6.39
N SER A 70 -14.20 26.92 -7.06
CA SER A 70 -15.07 27.17 -8.22
C SER A 70 -16.36 27.90 -7.84
N SER A 71 -16.87 27.70 -6.62
CA SER A 71 -18.06 28.37 -6.10
C SER A 71 -17.75 29.69 -5.37
N GLY A 72 -16.49 29.95 -5.03
CA GLY A 72 -16.04 31.17 -4.37
C GLY A 72 -15.52 32.24 -5.33
N ALA A 73 -15.20 33.42 -4.80
CA ALA A 73 -14.54 34.49 -5.55
C ALA A 73 -13.03 34.27 -5.73
N TRP A 74 -12.60 33.01 -5.86
CA TRP A 74 -11.19 32.66 -6.02
C TRP A 74 -10.76 32.88 -7.48
N PRO A 75 -9.47 33.17 -7.74
CA PRO A 75 -8.96 33.23 -9.09
C PRO A 75 -9.19 31.90 -9.82
N ALA A 76 -9.57 31.96 -11.11
CA ALA A 76 -9.81 30.76 -11.92
C ALA A 76 -8.58 29.82 -11.99
N SER A 77 -7.37 30.38 -11.87
CA SER A 77 -6.12 29.60 -11.80
C SER A 77 -6.08 28.69 -10.57
N ALA A 78 -6.65 29.09 -9.43
CA ALA A 78 -6.64 28.27 -8.22
C ALA A 78 -7.51 27.00 -8.37
N ALA A 79 -8.67 27.13 -9.02
CA ALA A 79 -9.53 25.97 -9.32
C ALA A 79 -8.87 25.05 -10.37
N ALA A 80 -8.18 25.61 -11.36
CA ALA A 80 -7.42 24.84 -12.34
C ALA A 80 -6.26 24.06 -11.68
N ASP A 81 -5.51 24.70 -10.79
CA ASP A 81 -4.45 24.05 -10.02
C ASP A 81 -4.99 22.91 -9.16
N ALA A 82 -6.10 23.13 -8.45
CA ALA A 82 -6.75 22.09 -7.64
C ALA A 82 -7.16 20.87 -8.48
N ARG A 83 -7.68 21.09 -9.69
CA ARG A 83 -8.04 20.03 -10.63
C ARG A 83 -6.81 19.23 -11.08
N GLU A 84 -5.70 19.89 -11.38
CA GLU A 84 -4.50 19.17 -11.81
C GLU A 84 -3.89 18.36 -10.65
N ARG A 85 -3.88 18.91 -9.43
CA ARG A 85 -3.46 18.17 -8.24
C ARG A 85 -4.33 16.94 -7.95
N ARG A 86 -5.64 17.04 -8.17
CA ARG A 86 -6.56 15.90 -8.09
C ARG A 86 -6.19 14.82 -9.11
N LYS A 87 -5.96 15.22 -10.37
CA LYS A 87 -5.57 14.30 -11.45
C LYS A 87 -4.25 13.60 -11.16
N GLU A 88 -3.24 14.33 -10.68
CA GLU A 88 -1.96 13.75 -10.23
C GLU A 88 -2.19 12.67 -9.15
N ALA A 89 -3.01 12.97 -8.14
CA ALA A 89 -3.31 12.05 -7.05
C ALA A 89 -4.01 10.76 -7.54
N LEU A 90 -4.97 10.88 -8.46
CA LEU A 90 -5.64 9.73 -9.08
C LEU A 90 -4.65 8.87 -9.89
N VAL A 91 -3.78 9.48 -10.70
CA VAL A 91 -2.75 8.75 -11.45
C VAL A 91 -1.82 7.97 -10.53
N ILE A 92 -1.43 8.56 -9.39
CA ILE A 92 -0.60 7.88 -8.39
C ILE A 92 -1.36 6.69 -7.77
N ALA A 93 -2.63 6.88 -7.40
CA ALA A 93 -3.44 5.82 -6.82
C ALA A 93 -3.63 4.65 -7.79
N ASP A 94 -3.88 4.94 -9.07
CA ASP A 94 -4.03 3.94 -10.12
C ASP A 94 -2.71 3.20 -10.38
N ALA A 95 -1.58 3.93 -10.44
CA ALA A 95 -0.26 3.31 -10.59
C ALA A 95 0.07 2.39 -9.40
N LEU A 96 -0.33 2.76 -8.18
CA LEU A 96 -0.20 1.94 -6.99
C LEU A 96 -1.17 0.75 -6.98
N ARG A 97 -2.20 0.69 -7.83
CA ARG A 97 -3.11 -0.46 -7.95
C ARG A 97 -2.86 -1.33 -9.16
N ALA A 98 -2.21 -0.81 -10.20
CA ALA A 98 -1.81 -1.56 -11.37
C ALA A 98 -0.85 -2.69 -10.97
N ASP A 99 -1.38 -3.91 -10.85
CA ASP A 99 -0.57 -5.09 -10.52
C ASP A 99 0.56 -5.22 -11.53
N VAL A 100 1.79 -5.03 -11.05
CA VAL A 100 2.96 -5.49 -11.78
C VAL A 100 2.93 -7.01 -11.60
N PRO A 101 2.73 -7.79 -12.67
CA PRO A 101 2.77 -9.25 -12.55
C PRO A 101 4.13 -9.63 -11.98
N LEU A 102 4.11 -10.29 -10.83
CA LEU A 102 5.32 -10.89 -10.28
C LEU A 102 5.79 -11.95 -11.30
N PRO A 103 7.09 -12.00 -11.62
CA PRO A 103 7.61 -13.10 -12.42
C PRO A 103 7.21 -14.43 -11.75
N PRO A 104 6.81 -15.45 -12.54
CA PRO A 104 6.41 -16.73 -11.98
C PRO A 104 7.55 -17.31 -11.11
N PRO A 105 7.24 -18.05 -10.03
CA PRO A 105 8.26 -18.72 -9.25
C PRO A 105 9.06 -19.65 -10.17
N VAL A 106 10.39 -19.58 -10.06
CA VAL A 106 11.35 -20.43 -10.79
C VAL A 106 11.38 -21.81 -10.18
#